data_AF-A0A510KG10-F1
#
_entry.id   AF-A0A510KG10-F1
#
_cell.length_a   1.000
_cell.length_b   1.000
_cell.length_c   1.000
_cell.angle_alpha   90.00
_cell.angle_beta   90.00
_cell.angle_gamma   90.00
#
_symmetry.space_group_name_H-M   'P 1'
#
loop_
_entity.id
_entity.type
_entity.pdbx_description
1 polymer ?
#
loop_
_entity_poly.entity_id
_entity_poly.type
_entity_poly.pdbx_seq_one_letter_code
_entity_poly.pdbx_strand_id
1 'polypeptide(L)'
;MKKVKLKYHREITEDYKIKSVTLTNSNRNYYVSILTEFEKEIQKMPSNDKVIGLDFSMSKLFVSSENQRADYPKYFRMLEKKLKKLQKSLSRKVKISKNWYKQKAKISKLHEYIKNCRRDFLHKLSKKLSEAYNAVVVEDLNMKGIRQALNFGKGVGDNGWGMFLRMLEYKLMFLGKQFLKIDK
;
A
#
# COMPACT_ATOMS: atom_id res chain seq x y z
N MET A 1 -24.34 -21.52 19.38
CA MET A 1 -23.19 -20.75 18.84
C MET A 1 -23.02 -19.45 19.63
N LYS A 2 -21.81 -19.10 20.09
CA LYS A 2 -21.56 -17.82 20.77
C LYS A 2 -21.37 -16.71 19.73
N LYS A 3 -22.15 -15.63 19.82
CA LYS A 3 -21.98 -14.43 19.00
C LYS A 3 -20.71 -13.70 19.45
N VAL A 4 -19.90 -13.24 18.49
CA VAL A 4 -18.66 -12.49 18.75
C VAL A 4 -18.89 -11.04 18.34
N LYS A 5 -18.52 -10.09 19.21
CA LYS A 5 -18.60 -8.65 18.88
C LYS A 5 -17.56 -8.33 17.81
N LEU A 6 -18.00 -7.69 16.72
CA LEU A 6 -17.15 -7.27 15.62
C LEU A 6 -17.14 -5.74 15.50
N LYS A 7 -15.96 -5.15 15.36
CA LYS A 7 -15.82 -3.72 15.06
C LYS A 7 -15.82 -3.54 13.55
N TYR A 8 -16.91 -3.01 13.01
CA TYR A 8 -17.02 -2.68 11.59
C TYR A 8 -16.18 -1.44 11.27
N HIS A 9 -15.41 -1.51 10.19
CA HIS A 9 -14.73 -0.35 9.62
C HIS A 9 -15.63 0.41 8.63
N ARG A 10 -16.53 -0.32 7.96
CA ARG A 10 -17.54 0.18 7.02
C ARG A 10 -18.79 -0.67 7.16
N GLU A 11 -19.94 -0.06 6.97
CA GLU A 11 -21.20 -0.76 6.82
C GLU A 11 -21.22 -1.46 5.45
N ILE A 12 -21.84 -2.63 5.41
CA ILE A 12 -22.09 -3.37 4.18
C ILE A 12 -23.54 -3.05 3.83
N THR A 13 -23.74 -2.36 2.72
CA THR A 13 -25.08 -2.04 2.22
C THR A 13 -25.76 -3.31 1.73
N GLU A 14 -27.09 -3.34 1.80
CA GLU A 14 -27.89 -4.56 1.56
C GLU A 14 -27.82 -5.04 0.10
N ASP A 15 -27.53 -4.13 -0.83
CA ASP A 15 -27.32 -4.37 -2.25
C ASP A 15 -25.98 -5.05 -2.58
N TYR A 16 -25.07 -5.17 -1.61
CA TYR A 16 -23.74 -5.74 -1.83
C TYR A 16 -23.74 -7.26 -1.64
N LYS A 17 -23.34 -8.00 -2.68
CA LYS A 17 -23.22 -9.44 -2.63
C LYS A 17 -21.89 -9.86 -1.98
N ILE A 18 -21.96 -10.56 -0.85
CA ILE A 18 -20.75 -11.12 -0.23
C ILE A 18 -20.24 -12.31 -1.06
N LYS A 19 -18.99 -12.20 -1.54
CA LYS A 19 -18.32 -13.26 -2.32
C LYS A 19 -17.50 -14.19 -1.43
N SER A 20 -16.76 -13.63 -0.48
CA SER A 20 -15.95 -14.42 0.44
C SER A 20 -15.65 -13.68 1.74
N VAL A 21 -15.36 -14.44 2.79
CA VAL A 21 -14.92 -13.92 4.08
C VAL A 21 -13.60 -14.58 4.45
N THR A 22 -12.55 -13.79 4.60
CA THR A 22 -11.22 -14.25 4.98
C THR A 22 -10.92 -13.87 6.42
N LEU A 23 -10.65 -14.87 7.26
CA LEU A 23 -10.19 -14.70 8.64
C LEU A 23 -8.67 -14.72 8.71
N THR A 24 -8.07 -13.66 9.24
CA THR A 24 -6.62 -13.55 9.43
C THR A 24 -6.29 -13.36 10.90
N ASN A 25 -5.40 -14.20 11.45
CA ASN A 25 -4.81 -13.97 12.76
C ASN A 25 -3.43 -13.29 12.58
N SER A 26 -3.29 -12.07 13.08
CA SER A 26 -2.01 -11.36 13.12
C SER A 26 -1.74 -10.85 14.52
N ASN A 27 -0.63 -11.28 15.12
CA ASN A 27 -0.14 -10.78 16.40
C ASN A 27 -1.18 -10.80 17.55
N ARG A 28 -2.00 -11.86 17.61
CA ARG A 28 -3.13 -12.08 18.57
C ARG A 28 -4.40 -11.28 18.27
N ASN A 29 -4.43 -10.53 17.18
CA ASN A 29 -5.64 -9.89 16.70
C ASN A 29 -6.26 -10.73 15.57
N TYR A 30 -7.58 -10.82 15.56
CA TYR A 30 -8.33 -11.40 14.46
C TYR A 30 -8.86 -10.28 13.57
N TYR A 31 -8.62 -10.41 12.27
CA TYR A 31 -9.13 -9.52 11.24
C TYR A 31 -10.07 -10.31 10.34
N VAL A 32 -11.20 -9.70 10.01
CA VAL A 32 -12.17 -10.23 9.05
C VAL A 32 -12.12 -9.34 7.82
N SER A 33 -11.78 -9.93 6.67
CA SER A 33 -11.87 -9.26 5.38
C SER A 33 -13.07 -9.83 4.63
N ILE A 34 -14.07 -9.00 4.39
CA ILE A 34 -15.28 -9.37 3.65
C ILE A 34 -15.12 -8.82 2.23
N LEU A 35 -15.10 -9.72 1.25
CA LEU A 35 -15.08 -9.35 -0.16
C LEU A 35 -16.52 -9.24 -0.65
N THR A 36 -16.88 -8.06 -1.14
CA THR A 36 -18.20 -7.79 -1.71
C THR A 36 -18.10 -7.47 -3.19
N GLU A 37 -19.15 -7.85 -3.93
CA GLU A 37 -19.42 -7.50 -5.31
C GLU A 37 -20.64 -6.58 -5.33
N PHE A 38 -20.54 -5.47 -6.07
CA PHE A 38 -21.59 -4.48 -6.16
C PHE A 38 -21.48 -3.75 -7.50
N GLU A 39 -22.60 -3.21 -7.96
CA GLU A 39 -22.65 -2.35 -9.12
C GLU A 39 -22.58 -0.89 -8.67
N LYS A 40 -21.80 -0.09 -9.39
CA LYS A 40 -21.73 1.34 -9.15
C LYS A 40 -21.66 2.06 -10.48
N GLU A 41 -22.61 2.95 -10.71
CA GLU A 41 -22.58 3.84 -11.85
C GLU A 41 -21.47 4.88 -11.66
N ILE A 42 -20.53 4.92 -12.60
CA ILE A 42 -19.41 5.86 -12.58
C ILE A 42 -19.74 6.98 -13.56
N GLN A 43 -20.11 8.14 -13.03
CA GLN A 43 -20.28 9.34 -13.84
C GLN A 43 -18.91 9.82 -14.34
N LYS A 44 -18.72 9.85 -15.65
CA LYS A 44 -17.50 10.39 -16.25
C LYS A 44 -17.42 11.87 -15.92
N MET A 45 -16.30 12.28 -15.32
CA MET A 45 -16.03 13.70 -15.15
C MET A 45 -15.72 14.33 -16.51
N PRO A 46 -16.22 15.55 -16.79
CA PRO A 46 -15.83 16.27 -17.99
C PRO A 46 -14.31 16.44 -18.01
N SER A 47 -13.74 16.21 -19.19
CA SER A 47 -12.32 16.44 -19.47
C SER A 47 -12.02 17.91 -19.24
N ASN A 48 -11.14 18.18 -18.29
CA ASN A 48 -10.63 19.50 -17.96
C ASN A 48 -9.11 19.44 -18.02
N ASP A 49 -8.43 20.57 -18.21
CA ASP A 49 -6.99 20.61 -18.53
C ASP A 49 -6.06 20.25 -17.36
N LYS A 50 -6.58 19.81 -16.21
CA LYS A 50 -5.78 19.39 -15.05
C LYS A 50 -5.26 17.97 -15.22
N VAL A 51 -4.18 17.85 -15.98
CA VAL A 51 -3.44 16.61 -16.23
C VAL A 51 -2.07 16.69 -15.56
N ILE A 52 -1.63 15.60 -14.93
CA ILE A 52 -0.29 15.52 -14.35
C ILE A 52 0.45 14.25 -14.79
N GLY A 53 1.71 14.43 -15.22
CA GLY A 53 2.65 13.34 -15.46
C GLY A 53 3.40 12.98 -14.18
N LEU A 54 3.59 11.69 -13.89
CA LEU A 54 4.40 11.21 -12.77
C LEU A 54 5.53 10.30 -13.26
N ASP A 55 6.76 10.76 -13.07
CA ASP A 55 7.97 9.99 -13.35
C ASP A 55 8.44 9.29 -12.09
N PHE A 56 8.79 8.01 -12.21
CA PHE A 56 9.26 7.22 -11.08
C PHE A 56 10.57 7.78 -10.50
N SER A 57 10.58 7.94 -9.18
CA SER A 57 11.78 8.28 -8.43
C SER A 57 12.04 7.27 -7.33
N MET A 58 13.19 6.62 -7.40
CA MET A 58 13.63 5.67 -6.37
C MET A 58 13.75 6.31 -4.98
N SER A 59 14.16 7.58 -4.92
CA SER A 59 14.42 8.29 -3.67
C SER A 59 13.19 9.03 -3.14
N LYS A 60 12.25 9.42 -4.01
CA LYS A 60 11.12 10.32 -3.71
C LYS A 60 9.75 9.78 -4.13
N LEU A 61 9.65 8.51 -4.52
CA LEU A 61 8.49 7.85 -5.14
C LEU A 61 8.20 8.34 -6.57
N PHE A 62 7.97 9.64 -6.76
CA PHE A 62 7.85 10.26 -8.07
C PHE A 62 8.38 11.70 -8.11
N VAL A 63 8.61 12.19 -9.31
CA VAL A 63 8.69 13.62 -9.67
C VAL A 63 7.56 13.90 -10.67
N SER A 64 6.77 14.94 -10.45
CA SER A 64 5.70 15.29 -11.38
C SER A 64 6.13 16.27 -12.45
N SER A 65 5.32 16.41 -13.51
CA SER A 65 5.49 17.44 -14.55
C SER A 65 5.46 18.88 -13.99
N GLU A 66 4.85 19.09 -12.82
CA GLU A 66 4.85 20.36 -12.09
C GLU A 66 5.99 20.45 -11.05
N ASN A 67 7.00 19.57 -11.15
CA ASN A 67 8.15 19.48 -10.23
C ASN A 67 7.78 19.18 -8.77
N GLN A 68 6.57 18.66 -8.52
CA GLN A 68 6.14 18.17 -7.22
C GLN A 68 6.79 16.82 -6.91
N ARG A 69 7.16 16.60 -5.65
CA ARG A 69 7.72 15.34 -5.15
C ARG A 69 6.82 14.76 -4.07
N ALA A 70 6.79 13.42 -3.95
CA ALA A 70 5.96 12.80 -2.91
C ALA A 70 6.53 12.96 -1.49
N ASP A 71 7.84 13.22 -1.36
CA ASP A 71 8.55 13.29 -0.08
C ASP A 71 8.32 12.09 0.85
N TYR A 72 8.46 10.88 0.28
CA TYR A 72 8.32 9.64 1.05
C TYR A 72 9.33 9.55 2.22
N PRO A 73 8.88 9.39 3.48
CA PRO A 73 9.76 9.38 4.66
C PRO A 73 10.70 8.17 4.80
N LYS A 74 10.60 7.15 3.94
CA LYS A 74 11.42 5.92 3.98
C LYS A 74 11.36 5.22 5.35
N TYR A 75 10.14 4.89 5.79
CA TYR A 75 9.87 4.29 7.11
C TYR A 75 10.71 3.04 7.39
N PHE A 76 10.97 2.20 6.38
CA PHE A 76 11.83 1.02 6.57
C PHE A 76 13.25 1.42 6.95
N ARG A 77 13.85 2.40 6.26
CA ARG A 77 15.23 2.86 6.56
C ARG A 77 15.36 3.42 7.97
N MET A 78 14.37 4.20 8.41
CA MET A 78 14.33 4.74 9.79
C MET A 78 14.35 3.62 10.84
N LEU A 79 13.63 2.52 10.58
CA LEU A 79 13.46 1.41 11.51
C LEU A 79 14.41 0.23 11.26
N GLU A 80 15.26 0.30 10.24
CA GLU A 80 16.16 -0.79 9.83
C GLU A 80 17.13 -1.16 10.95
N LYS A 81 17.72 -0.17 11.64
CA LYS A 81 18.63 -0.40 12.78
C LYS A 81 17.94 -1.18 13.89
N LYS A 82 16.68 -0.83 14.20
CA LYS A 82 15.87 -1.53 15.21
C LYS A 82 15.54 -2.96 14.75
N LEU A 83 15.17 -3.13 13.49
CA LEU A 83 14.86 -4.44 12.92
C LEU A 83 16.08 -5.38 12.96
N LYS A 84 17.26 -4.89 12.57
CA LYS A 84 18.52 -5.66 12.64
C LYS A 84 18.84 -6.11 14.06
N LYS A 85 18.69 -5.24 15.06
CA LYS A 85 18.87 -5.61 16.48
C LYS A 85 17.90 -6.71 16.91
N LEU A 86 16.63 -6.62 16.52
CA LEU A 86 15.63 -7.64 16.86
C LEU A 86 15.91 -8.98 16.19
N GLN A 87 16.35 -8.97 14.93
CA GLN A 87 16.72 -10.17 14.17
C GLN A 87 17.98 -10.85 14.75
N LYS A 88 19.02 -10.07 15.10
CA LYS A 88 20.22 -10.59 15.79
C LYS A 88 19.91 -11.19 17.16
N SER A 89 18.95 -10.61 17.88
CA SER A 89 18.47 -11.20 19.13
C SER A 89 17.74 -12.52 18.88
N LEU A 90 16.90 -12.63 17.84
CA LEU A 90 16.21 -13.86 17.47
C LEU A 90 17.18 -14.98 17.11
N SER A 91 18.24 -14.70 16.33
CA SER A 91 19.20 -15.72 15.90
C SER A 91 19.97 -16.35 17.07
N ARG A 92 20.09 -15.64 18.20
CA ARG A 92 20.70 -16.12 19.44
C ARG A 92 19.73 -16.90 20.33
N LYS A 93 18.43 -16.97 20.00
CA LYS A 93 17.44 -17.73 20.79
C LYS A 93 17.34 -19.16 20.28
N VAL A 94 17.19 -20.11 21.20
CA VAL A 94 16.87 -21.51 20.88
C VAL A 94 15.56 -21.55 20.09
N LYS A 95 15.62 -22.10 18.87
CA LYS A 95 14.48 -22.20 17.94
C LYS A 95 13.30 -22.89 18.63
N ILE A 96 12.07 -22.44 18.36
CA ILE A 96 10.82 -22.99 18.93
C ILE A 96 10.64 -22.79 20.46
N SER A 97 11.64 -22.28 21.19
CA SER A 97 11.45 -21.92 22.59
C SER A 97 10.40 -20.82 22.79
N LYS A 98 9.80 -20.73 23.99
CA LYS A 98 8.87 -19.64 24.34
C LYS A 98 9.48 -18.25 24.10
N ASN A 99 10.78 -18.09 24.36
CA ASN A 99 11.51 -16.84 24.14
C ASN A 99 11.74 -16.54 22.66
N TRP A 100 11.94 -17.56 21.82
CA TRP A 100 12.02 -17.41 20.37
C TRP A 100 10.69 -16.93 19.78
N TYR A 101 9.56 -17.51 20.19
CA TYR A 101 8.23 -17.03 19.74
C TYR A 101 7.94 -15.59 20.19
N LYS A 102 8.28 -15.23 21.44
CA LYS A 102 8.17 -13.84 21.93
C LYS A 102 8.97 -12.88 21.06
N GLN A 103 10.20 -13.25 20.68
CA GLN A 103 11.06 -12.40 19.86
C GLN A 103 10.57 -12.31 18.40
N LYS A 104 10.10 -13.43 17.82
CA LYS A 104 9.49 -13.47 16.48
C LYS A 104 8.25 -12.58 16.41
N ALA A 105 7.42 -12.56 17.45
CA ALA A 105 6.26 -11.67 17.55
C ALA A 105 6.66 -10.18 17.55
N LYS A 106 7.76 -9.80 18.23
CA LYS A 106 8.26 -8.41 18.19
C LYS A 106 8.70 -7.99 16.78
N ILE A 107 9.36 -8.89 16.05
CA ILE A 107 9.77 -8.66 14.65
C ILE A 107 8.53 -8.51 13.75
N SER A 108 7.56 -9.41 13.89
CA SER A 108 6.28 -9.36 13.17
C SER A 108 5.57 -8.02 13.37
N LYS A 109 5.43 -7.56 14.63
CA LYS A 109 4.83 -6.26 14.96
C LYS A 109 5.54 -5.09 14.30
N LEU A 110 6.88 -5.11 14.24
CA LEU A 110 7.65 -4.03 13.61
C LEU A 110 7.44 -4.02 12.08
N HIS A 111 7.42 -5.19 11.44
CA HIS A 111 7.11 -5.30 10.01
C HIS A 111 5.69 -4.83 9.68
N GLU A 112 4.71 -5.21 10.52
CA GLU A 112 3.32 -4.77 10.38
C GLU A 112 3.21 -3.24 10.50
N TYR A 113 3.90 -2.64 11.47
CA TYR A 113 3.96 -1.19 11.63
C TYR A 113 4.52 -0.50 10.37
N ILE A 114 5.68 -0.94 9.87
CA ILE A 114 6.30 -0.37 8.65
C ILE A 114 5.35 -0.49 7.45
N LYS A 115 4.72 -1.66 7.27
CA LYS A 115 3.74 -1.89 6.19
C LYS A 115 2.55 -0.94 6.31
N ASN A 116 2.03 -0.74 7.52
CA ASN A 116 0.88 0.14 7.77
C ASN A 116 1.23 1.61 7.54
N CYS A 117 2.38 2.11 8.03
CA CYS A 117 2.82 3.49 7.78
C CYS A 117 3.00 3.77 6.28
N ARG A 118 3.63 2.84 5.55
CA ARG A 118 3.77 2.98 4.09
C ARG A 118 2.40 3.01 3.40
N ARG A 119 1.51 2.09 3.75
CA ARG A 119 0.17 2.02 3.15
C ARG A 119 -0.64 3.29 3.44
N ASP A 120 -0.58 3.81 4.66
CA ASP A 120 -1.24 5.06 5.05
C ASP A 120 -0.75 6.25 4.21
N PHE A 121 0.57 6.43 4.12
CA PHE A 121 1.18 7.47 3.29
C PHE A 121 0.71 7.37 1.82
N LEU A 122 0.78 6.17 1.23
CA LEU A 122 0.40 5.98 -0.18
C LEU A 122 -1.09 6.20 -0.42
N HIS A 123 -1.96 5.80 0.52
CA HIS A 123 -3.39 6.10 0.43
C HIS A 123 -3.68 7.59 0.52
N LYS A 124 -3.04 8.33 1.43
CA LYS A 124 -3.22 9.78 1.54
C LYS A 124 -2.75 10.49 0.28
N LEU A 125 -1.58 10.11 -0.22
CA LEU A 125 -1.01 10.69 -1.44
C LEU A 125 -1.87 10.41 -2.68
N SER A 126 -2.25 9.15 -2.91
CA SER A 126 -3.12 8.81 -4.06
C SER A 126 -4.49 9.47 -3.96
N LYS A 127 -5.03 9.65 -2.74
CA LYS A 127 -6.28 10.41 -2.55
C LYS A 127 -6.10 11.88 -2.97
N LYS A 128 -5.07 12.53 -2.46
CA LYS A 128 -4.74 13.93 -2.78
C LYS A 128 -4.63 14.15 -4.29
N LEU A 129 -3.91 13.26 -5.00
CA LEU A 129 -3.77 13.36 -6.46
C LEU A 129 -5.09 13.10 -7.19
N SER A 130 -5.85 12.08 -6.78
CA SER A 130 -7.14 11.77 -7.40
C SER A 130 -8.18 12.87 -7.21
N GLU A 131 -8.06 13.67 -6.15
CA GLU A 131 -8.93 14.83 -5.91
C GLU A 131 -8.47 16.04 -6.73
N ALA A 132 -7.16 16.30 -6.80
CA ALA A 132 -6.59 17.49 -7.42
C ALA A 132 -6.60 17.48 -8.97
N TYR A 133 -6.40 16.32 -9.60
CA TYR A 133 -6.23 16.19 -11.06
C TYR A 133 -7.36 15.39 -11.69
N ASN A 134 -7.66 15.64 -12.96
CA ASN A 134 -8.68 14.93 -13.74
C ASN A 134 -8.09 13.76 -14.53
N ALA A 135 -6.81 13.85 -14.88
CA ALA A 135 -6.06 12.76 -15.46
C ALA A 135 -4.67 12.65 -14.84
N VAL A 136 -4.19 11.42 -14.67
CA VAL A 136 -2.80 11.14 -14.28
C VAL A 136 -2.17 10.24 -15.32
N VAL A 137 -1.01 10.66 -15.84
CA VAL A 137 -0.20 9.91 -16.79
C VAL A 137 1.04 9.38 -16.09
N VAL A 138 1.37 8.11 -16.29
CA VAL A 138 2.57 7.48 -15.73
C VAL A 138 3.27 6.64 -16.78
N GLU A 139 4.60 6.53 -16.69
CA GLU A 139 5.36 5.58 -17.52
C GLU A 139 5.05 4.12 -17.11
N ASP A 140 4.87 3.23 -18.10
CA ASP A 140 4.80 1.79 -17.85
C ASP A 140 6.20 1.22 -17.63
N LEU A 141 6.62 1.25 -16.38
CA LEU A 141 7.94 0.77 -15.98
C LEU A 141 7.91 -0.71 -15.65
N ASN A 142 8.88 -1.46 -16.17
CA ASN A 142 9.15 -2.83 -15.75
C ASN A 142 9.75 -2.87 -14.34
N MET A 143 8.89 -2.71 -13.33
CA MET A 143 9.26 -2.69 -11.92
C MET A 143 9.93 -3.98 -11.44
N LYS A 144 9.62 -5.12 -12.07
CA LYS A 144 10.29 -6.39 -11.76
C LYS A 144 11.74 -6.34 -12.22
N GLY A 145 11.99 -5.87 -13.46
CA GLY A 145 13.32 -5.64 -13.99
C GLY A 145 14.11 -4.65 -13.14
N ILE A 146 13.53 -3.50 -12.80
CA ILE A 146 14.19 -2.46 -11.97
C ILE A 146 14.52 -3.00 -10.57
N ARG A 147 13.68 -3.86 -10.00
CA ARG A 147 13.93 -4.48 -8.68
C ARG A 147 15.10 -5.47 -8.72
N GLN A 148 15.24 -6.20 -9.82
CA GLN A 148 16.27 -7.23 -10.01
C GLN A 148 17.61 -6.62 -10.41
N ALA A 149 17.58 -5.51 -11.15
CA ALA A 149 18.78 -4.75 -11.48
C ALA A 149 19.43 -4.15 -10.22
N LEU A 150 20.75 -4.33 -10.10
CA LEU A 150 21.65 -3.47 -9.31
C LEU A 150 21.32 -3.30 -7.81
N ASN A 151 20.97 -4.39 -7.10
CA ASN A 151 20.73 -4.37 -5.63
C ASN A 151 19.66 -3.37 -5.14
N PHE A 152 18.82 -2.85 -6.04
CA PHE A 152 17.77 -1.88 -5.72
C PHE A 152 16.54 -2.48 -5.05
N GLY A 153 16.49 -3.81 -4.91
CA GLY A 153 15.35 -4.53 -4.35
C GLY A 153 14.85 -4.00 -3.00
N LYS A 154 15.75 -3.49 -2.14
CA LYS A 154 15.37 -2.87 -0.85
C LYS A 154 14.71 -1.50 -1.01
N GLY A 155 15.21 -0.65 -1.90
CA GLY A 155 14.64 0.70 -2.08
C GLY A 155 13.35 0.69 -2.91
N VAL A 156 13.28 -0.16 -3.95
CA VAL A 156 12.06 -0.34 -4.76
C VAL A 156 10.97 -1.00 -3.92
N GLY A 157 11.35 -2.01 -3.13
CA GLY A 157 10.44 -2.66 -2.20
C GLY A 157 9.92 -1.70 -1.12
N ASP A 158 10.72 -0.73 -0.69
CA ASP A 158 10.35 0.26 0.32
C ASP A 158 9.41 1.34 -0.25
N ASN A 159 9.67 1.86 -1.46
CA ASN A 159 8.87 2.97 -2.01
C ASN A 159 7.40 2.59 -2.29
N GLY A 160 7.12 1.34 -2.66
CA GLY A 160 5.76 0.87 -2.91
C GLY A 160 5.10 1.40 -4.19
N TRP A 161 5.87 1.74 -5.23
CA TRP A 161 5.35 2.32 -6.49
C TRP A 161 4.20 1.53 -7.13
N GLY A 162 4.33 0.21 -7.31
CA GLY A 162 3.24 -0.58 -7.92
C GLY A 162 1.96 -0.59 -7.06
N MET A 163 2.10 -0.52 -5.74
CA MET A 163 0.96 -0.39 -4.83
C MET A 163 0.33 1.01 -4.92
N PHE A 164 1.16 2.05 -5.07
CA PHE A 164 0.73 3.42 -5.29
C PHE A 164 -0.06 3.57 -6.59
N LEU A 165 0.46 3.06 -7.72
CA LEU A 165 -0.22 3.11 -9.01
C LEU A 165 -1.58 2.44 -8.96
N ARG A 166 -1.65 1.22 -8.39
CA ARG A 166 -2.93 0.52 -8.21
C ARG A 166 -3.92 1.33 -7.37
N MET A 167 -3.43 2.00 -6.32
CA MET A 167 -4.27 2.86 -5.49
C MET A 167 -4.79 4.09 -6.21
N LEU A 168 -3.95 4.68 -7.06
CA LEU A 168 -4.29 5.86 -7.83
C LEU A 168 -5.29 5.51 -8.94
N GLU A 169 -5.03 4.43 -9.67
CA GLU A 169 -5.88 3.88 -10.73
C GLU A 169 -7.31 3.63 -10.24
N TYR A 170 -7.50 2.84 -9.18
CA TYR A 170 -8.87 2.56 -8.72
C TYR A 170 -9.56 3.82 -8.21
N LYS A 171 -8.85 4.78 -7.60
CA LYS A 171 -9.47 6.01 -7.09
C LYS A 171 -9.90 6.95 -8.19
N LEU A 172 -9.08 7.10 -9.23
CA LEU A 172 -9.44 7.88 -10.42
C LEU A 172 -10.63 7.23 -11.11
N MET A 173 -10.61 5.91 -11.30
CA MET A 173 -11.74 5.15 -11.83
C MET A 173 -13.02 5.41 -11.02
N PHE A 174 -12.98 5.32 -9.68
CA PHE A 174 -14.15 5.58 -8.82
C PHE A 174 -14.69 7.01 -8.88
N LEU A 175 -13.88 7.97 -9.35
CA LEU A 175 -14.24 9.37 -9.55
C LEU A 175 -14.59 9.68 -11.01
N GLY A 176 -14.61 8.68 -11.90
CA GLY A 176 -14.84 8.89 -13.33
C GLY A 176 -13.72 9.66 -14.04
N LYS A 177 -12.51 9.62 -13.48
CA LYS A 177 -11.30 10.31 -13.94
C LYS A 177 -10.35 9.33 -14.67
N GLN A 178 -9.40 9.88 -15.42
CA GLN A 178 -8.53 9.08 -16.28
C GLN A 178 -7.19 8.72 -15.60
N PHE A 179 -6.77 7.47 -15.78
CA PHE A 179 -5.44 6.99 -15.43
C PHE A 179 -4.82 6.36 -16.67
N LEU A 180 -3.70 6.90 -17.13
CA LEU A 180 -3.05 6.51 -18.38
C LEU A 180 -1.65 5.98 -18.08
N LYS A 181 -1.35 4.80 -18.62
CA LYS A 181 0.01 4.30 -18.69
C LYS A 181 0.51 4.46 -20.11
N ILE A 182 1.64 5.12 -20.27
CA ILE A 182 2.29 5.27 -21.56
C ILE A 182 3.51 4.36 -21.62
N ASP A 183 3.68 3.70 -22.75
CA ASP A 183 4.91 2.97 -23.03
C ASP A 183 6.07 3.97 -23.11
N LYS A 184 7.25 3.47 -22.75
CA LYS A 184 8.49 4.26 -22.79
C LYS A 184 9.10 4.23 -24.18
#